data_AF-A0A356CHU3-F1
#
_entry.id   AF-A0A356CHU3-F1
#
_cell.length_a   1.000
_cell.length_b   1.000
_cell.length_c   1.000
_cell.angle_alpha   90.00
_cell.angle_beta   90.00
_cell.angle_gamma   90.00
#
_symmetry.space_group_name_H-M   'P 1'
#
loop_
_entity.id
_entity.type
_entity.pdbx_description
1 polymer ?
#
loop_
_entity_poly.entity_id
_entity_poly.type
_entity_poly.pdbx_seq_one_letter_code
_entity_poly.pdbx_strand_id
1 'polypeptide(L)' 'MSFLCDINLLDANDADFEAQLDRLTAWDEVSNAAVKSVVDQILKNVKERGDTALLEYTNRFDRRDCREVDELFLS' A
#
# COMPACT_ATOMS: atom_id res chain seq x y z
N MET A 1 -9.64 32.23 10.97
CA MET A 1 -8.68 32.11 12.09
C MET A 1 -8.33 30.63 12.18
N SER A 2 -7.10 30.29 11.79
CA SER A 2 -6.40 28.99 11.76
C SER A 2 -7.16 27.70 11.39
N PHE A 3 -6.85 27.18 10.19
CA PHE A 3 -6.81 25.76 9.90
C PHE A 3 -5.47 25.22 10.45
N LEU A 4 -5.48 24.62 11.65
CA LEU A 4 -4.36 23.76 12.06
C LEU A 4 -4.66 22.35 11.59
N CYS A 5 -3.68 21.73 10.93
CA CYS A 5 -3.66 20.31 10.65
C CYS A 5 -3.87 19.53 11.97
N ASP A 6 -4.80 18.58 12.00
CA ASP A 6 -5.00 17.67 13.13
C ASP A 6 -3.77 16.74 13.25
N ILE A 7 -2.73 17.22 13.93
CA ILE A 7 -1.50 16.46 14.24
C ILE A 7 -1.55 16.09 15.71
N ASN A 8 -1.40 14.80 16.02
CA ASN A 8 -1.31 14.31 17.40
C ASN A 8 -0.01 14.80 18.05
N LEU A 9 -0.13 15.47 19.20
CA LEU A 9 0.98 15.91 20.04
C LEU A 9 0.95 15.11 21.34
N LEU A 10 2.08 14.49 21.71
CA LEU A 10 2.24 13.72 22.94
C LEU A 10 3.35 14.37 23.79
N ASP A 11 3.17 14.39 25.11
CA ASP A 11 4.20 14.78 26.09
C ASP A 11 4.72 13.53 26.81
N ALA A 12 6.04 13.32 26.77
CA ALA A 12 6.69 12.18 27.41
C ALA A 12 6.62 12.20 28.95
N ASN A 13 6.19 13.30 29.56
CA ASN A 13 6.01 13.43 31.01
C ASN A 13 4.59 13.10 31.47
N ASP A 14 3.64 12.92 30.55
CA ASP A 14 2.26 12.60 30.91
C ASP A 14 2.16 11.17 31.46
N ALA A 15 1.34 10.99 32.50
CA ALA A 15 1.17 9.71 33.19
C ALA A 15 0.60 8.61 32.28
N ASP A 16 -0.02 8.98 31.16
CA ASP A 16 -0.61 8.08 30.17
C ASP A 16 0.11 8.09 28.82
N PHE A 17 1.32 8.68 28.74
CA PHE A 17 2.12 8.77 27.52
C PHE A 17 2.25 7.43 26.79
N GLU A 18 2.63 6.36 27.50
CA GLU A 18 2.80 5.02 26.91
C GLU A 18 1.51 4.52 26.26
N ALA A 19 0.36 4.72 26.91
CA ALA A 19 -0.94 4.33 26.34
C ALA A 19 -1.37 5.19 25.14
N GLN A 20 -0.96 6.47 25.11
CA GLN A 20 -1.16 7.33 23.95
C GLN A 20 -0.25 6.93 22.78
N LEU A 21 1.01 6.60 23.05
CA LEU A 21 1.99 6.14 22.06
C LEU A 21 1.59 4.78 21.47
N ASP A 22 1.19 3.83 22.32
CA ASP A 22 0.70 2.52 21.88
C ASP A 22 -0.48 2.66 20.92
N ARG A 23 -1.44 3.54 21.22
CA ARG A 23 -2.58 3.79 20.31
C ARG A 23 -2.16 4.49 19.02
N LEU A 24 -1.22 5.44 19.07
CA LEU A 24 -0.75 6.15 17.88
C LEU A 24 0.03 5.22 16.94
N THR A 25 0.76 4.26 17.51
CA THR A 25 1.61 3.32 16.78
C THR A 25 0.94 1.97 16.53
N ALA A 26 -0.28 1.76 17.06
CA ALA A 26 -1.12 0.60 16.79
C ALA A 26 -1.49 0.57 15.31
N TRP A 27 -0.59 0.01 14.51
CA TRP A 27 -0.81 -0.22 13.10
C TRP A 27 -1.73 -1.42 12.96
N ASP A 28 -3.01 -1.17 12.70
CA ASP A 28 -4.05 -2.20 12.61
C ASP A 28 -3.72 -3.26 11.56
N GLU A 29 -3.72 -4.53 11.96
CA GLU A 29 -3.58 -5.70 11.06
C GLU A 29 -4.66 -5.73 9.96
N VAL A 30 -5.78 -5.04 10.17
CA VAL A 30 -6.87 -4.87 9.20
C VAL A 30 -6.39 -4.20 7.91
N SER A 31 -5.40 -3.30 8.00
CA SER A 31 -4.76 -2.70 6.82
C SER A 31 -4.02 -3.73 5.97
N ASN A 32 -3.61 -4.85 6.56
CA ASN A 32 -2.78 -5.85 5.90
C ASN A 32 -3.62 -6.93 5.20
N ALA A 33 -4.79 -7.31 5.73
CA ALA A 33 -5.58 -8.43 5.18
C ALA A 33 -6.10 -8.16 3.76
N ALA A 34 -6.63 -6.94 3.51
CA ALA A 34 -7.12 -6.57 2.18
C ALA A 34 -5.98 -6.47 1.16
N VAL A 35 -4.86 -5.84 1.55
CA VAL A 35 -3.66 -5.74 0.70
C VAL A 35 -3.12 -7.13 0.40
N LYS A 36 -3.03 -7.99 1.41
CA LYS A 36 -2.58 -9.38 1.24
C LYS A 36 -3.47 -10.13 0.24
N SER A 37 -4.79 -10.01 0.34
CA SER A 37 -5.70 -10.66 -0.60
C SER A 37 -5.48 -10.18 -2.04
N VAL A 38 -5.24 -8.89 -2.24
CA VAL A 38 -4.90 -8.32 -3.56
C VAL A 38 -3.58 -8.89 -4.07
N VAL A 39 -2.54 -8.94 -3.24
CA VAL A 39 -1.22 -9.48 -3.61
C VAL A 39 -1.33 -10.97 -3.97
N ASP A 40 -2.00 -11.77 -3.15
CA ASP A 40 -2.21 -13.20 -3.41
C ASP A 40 -2.91 -13.42 -4.77
N GLN A 41 -3.89 -12.57 -5.09
CA GLN A 41 -4.61 -12.64 -6.37
C GLN A 41 -3.73 -12.23 -7.55
N ILE A 42 -2.91 -11.19 -7.41
CA ILE A 42 -1.95 -10.76 -8.45
C ILE A 42 -0.95 -11.89 -8.71
N LEU A 43 -0.34 -12.44 -7.66
CA LEU A 43 0.64 -13.53 -7.77
C LEU A 43 0.04 -14.76 -8.45
N LYS A 44 -1.18 -15.16 -8.06
CA LYS A 44 -1.91 -16.26 -8.70
C LYS A 44 -2.11 -15.99 -10.19
N ASN A 45 -2.61 -14.80 -10.54
CA ASN A 45 -2.92 -14.45 -11.93
C ASN A 45 -1.66 -14.38 -12.80
N VAL A 46 -0.56 -13.81 -12.30
CA VAL A 46 0.72 -13.78 -13.01
C VAL A 46 1.27 -15.20 -13.20
N LYS A 47 1.14 -16.07 -12.18
CA LYS A 47 1.57 -17.47 -12.31
C LYS A 47 0.77 -18.25 -13.35
N GLU A 48 -0.54 -18.00 -13.46
CA GLU A 48 -1.43 -18.72 -14.38
C GLU A 48 -1.42 -18.15 -15.81
N ARG A 49 -1.25 -16.83 -15.96
CA ARG A 49 -1.46 -16.10 -17.22
C ARG A 49 -0.21 -15.41 -17.75
N GLY A 50 0.88 -15.40 -17.00
CA GLY A 50 2.17 -14.82 -17.40
C GLY A 50 2.05 -13.35 -17.82
N ASP A 51 2.69 -13.04 -18.94
CA ASP A 51 2.82 -11.71 -19.54
C ASP A 51 1.49 -10.98 -19.74
N THR A 52 0.40 -11.70 -20.02
CA THR A 52 -0.93 -11.09 -20.14
C THR A 52 -1.37 -10.44 -18.83
N ALA A 53 -1.23 -11.15 -17.70
CA ALA A 53 -1.57 -10.57 -16.40
C ALA A 53 -0.59 -9.47 -15.98
N LEU A 54 0.70 -9.63 -16.33
CA LEU A 54 1.71 -8.59 -16.07
C LEU A 54 1.32 -7.27 -16.75
N LEU A 55 1.05 -7.30 -18.05
CA LEU A 55 0.65 -6.11 -18.82
C LEU A 55 -0.64 -5.47 -18.29
N GLU A 56 -1.65 -6.28 -17.96
CA GLU A 56 -2.90 -5.78 -17.36
C GLU A 56 -2.64 -5.02 -16.05
N TYR A 57 -1.81 -5.56 -15.17
CA TYR A 57 -1.52 -4.93 -13.89
C TYR A 57 -0.60 -3.71 -14.01
N THR A 58 0.39 -3.75 -14.90
CA THR A 58 1.22 -2.56 -15.22
C THR A 58 0.37 -1.43 -15.77
N ASN A 59 -0.50 -1.70 -16.76
CA ASN A 59 -1.38 -0.67 -17.32
C ASN A 59 -2.35 -0.12 -16.27
N ARG A 60 -2.88 -0.98 -15.39
CA ARG A 60 -3.82 -0.57 -14.34
C ARG A 60 -3.17 0.24 -13.22
N PHE A 61 -2.07 -0.23 -12.64
CA PHE A 61 -1.49 0.34 -11.43
C PHE A 61 -0.44 1.40 -11.72
N ASP A 62 0.35 1.23 -12.78
CA ASP A 62 1.38 2.18 -13.19
C ASP A 62 0.87 3.19 -14.22
N ARG A 63 -0.39 3.04 -14.65
CA ARG A 63 -1.08 3.91 -15.62
C ARG A 63 -0.32 4.02 -16.94
N ARG A 64 0.11 2.86 -17.46
CA ARG A 64 0.74 2.69 -18.77
C ARG A 64 -0.28 2.23 -19.82
N ASP A 65 0.14 2.19 -21.09
CA ASP A 65 -0.61 1.61 -22.21
C ASP A 65 0.31 0.69 -23.04
N CYS A 66 1.01 -0.21 -22.34
CA CYS A 66 1.91 -1.18 -22.97
C CYS A 66 1.08 -2.30 -23.62
N ARG A 67 1.44 -2.69 -24.85
CA ARG A 67 0.75 -3.75 -25.60
C ARG A 67 1.52 -5.05 -25.59
N GLU A 68 2.85 -4.97 -25.54
CA GLU A 68 3.74 -6.11 -25.46
C GLU A 68 4.74 -5.96 -24.30
N VAL A 69 5.17 -7.08 -23.72
CA VAL A 69 6.09 -7.08 -22.56
C VAL A 69 7.46 -6.51 -22.91
N ASP A 70 7.87 -6.58 -24.18
CA ASP A 70 9.13 -6.01 -24.65
C ASP A 70 9.21 -4.48 -24.42
N GLU A 71 8.06 -3.79 -24.36
CA GLU A 71 7.98 -2.35 -24.04
C GLU A 71 8.38 -2.02 -22.59
N LEU A 72 8.49 -3.03 -21.73
CA LEU A 72 8.92 -2.87 -20.34
C LEU A 72 10.44 -2.91 -20.16
N PHE A 73 11.19 -3.28 -21.21
CA PHE A 73 12.64 -3.30 -21.17
C PHE A 73 13.22 -1.98 -21.67
N LEU A 74 14.26 -1.51 -20.98
CA LEU A 74 15.07 -0.38 -21.44
C LEU A 74 16.32 -0.95 -22.11
N SER A 75 16.49 -0.67 -23.40
CA SER A 75 17.68 -1.00 -24.19
C SER A 75 18.78 0.05 -24.02
#